data_AF-A0A1A8X8Z8-F1
#
_entry.id   AF-A0A1A8X8Z8-F1
#
_cell.length_a   1.000
_cell.length_b   1.000
_cell.length_c   1.000
_cell.angle_alpha   90.00
_cell.angle_beta   90.00
_cell.angle_gamma   90.00
#
_symmetry.space_group_name_H-M   'P 1'
#
loop_
_entity.id
_entity.type
_entity.pdbx_description
1 polymer ?
#
loop_
_entity_poly.entity_id
_entity_poly.type
_entity_poly.pdbx_seq_one_letter_code
_entity_poly.pdbx_strand_id
1 'polypeptide(L)'
;MVKLETSKIEKLRLFFEEDTIPSDFTEKFSSFSSLEGIHNNLYKIGYKLHNNFKSKLSNGMLIGEGGNDTISAEDYCELLNEWLNQKKKHYINEGSNCEESAQLWEKHIEELWEPIRTYVGDNVLCNRDTTTYICSASPDLKTALSVGFALLGTCLISFFFLYK
;
A
#
# COMPACT_ATOMS: atom_id res chain seq x y z
N MET A 1 19.05 -6.78 -19.17
CA MET A 1 17.88 -6.00 -18.73
C MET A 1 17.55 -5.02 -19.86
N VAL A 2 16.55 -5.36 -20.67
CA VAL A 2 16.15 -4.53 -21.82
C VAL A 2 15.48 -3.27 -21.27
N LYS A 3 15.93 -2.11 -21.75
CA LYS A 3 15.42 -0.80 -21.33
C LYS A 3 14.01 -0.66 -21.90
N LEU A 4 12.99 -0.95 -21.08
CA LEU A 4 11.59 -0.75 -21.45
C LEU A 4 11.38 0.74 -21.79
N GLU A 5 10.72 1.06 -22.89
CA GLU A 5 10.51 2.45 -23.31
C GLU A 5 9.63 3.19 -22.29
N THR A 6 10.09 4.35 -21.81
CA THR A 6 9.45 5.16 -20.76
C THR A 6 7.95 5.41 -20.99
N SER A 7 7.53 5.57 -22.25
CA SER A 7 6.13 5.76 -22.64
C SER A 7 5.22 4.57 -22.27
N LYS A 8 5.74 3.33 -22.29
CA LYS A 8 4.96 2.13 -21.97
C LYS A 8 4.70 2.00 -20.48
N ILE A 9 5.74 2.25 -19.67
CA ILE A 9 5.64 2.28 -18.21
C ILE A 9 4.63 3.35 -17.78
N GLU A 10 4.66 4.52 -18.41
CA GLU A 10 3.74 5.61 -18.08
C GLU A 10 2.28 5.24 -18.38
N LYS A 11 2.01 4.64 -19.55
CA LYS A 11 0.66 4.12 -19.87
C LYS A 11 0.18 3.07 -18.88
N LEU A 12 1.05 2.15 -18.48
CA LEU A 12 0.70 1.12 -17.48
C LEU A 12 0.44 1.75 -16.09
N ARG A 13 1.22 2.75 -15.70
CA ARG A 13 0.98 3.49 -14.45
C ARG A 13 -0.34 4.26 -14.48
N LEU A 14 -0.70 4.87 -15.61
CA LEU A 14 -2.01 5.50 -15.79
C LEU A 14 -3.15 4.47 -15.69
N PHE A 15 -2.95 3.29 -16.27
CA PHE A 15 -3.88 2.19 -16.18
C PHE A 15 -4.12 1.77 -14.72
N PHE A 16 -3.08 1.67 -13.89
CA PHE A 16 -3.22 1.36 -12.46
C PHE A 16 -4.05 2.39 -11.68
N GLU A 17 -4.19 3.60 -12.21
CA GLU A 17 -4.97 4.68 -11.59
C GLU A 17 -6.43 4.72 -12.03
N GLU A 18 -6.86 3.86 -12.96
CA GLU A 18 -8.25 3.85 -13.46
C GLU A 18 -9.26 3.72 -12.32
N ASP A 19 -10.09 4.75 -12.15
CA ASP A 19 -11.11 4.85 -11.12
C ASP A 19 -12.45 4.29 -11.65
N THR A 20 -12.47 2.97 -11.88
CA THR A 20 -13.69 2.25 -12.27
C THR A 20 -13.92 1.13 -11.26
N ILE A 21 -15.09 1.04 -10.66
CA ILE A 21 -15.39 -0.06 -9.73
C ILE A 21 -15.77 -1.30 -10.55
N PRO A 22 -15.07 -2.44 -10.41
CA PRO A 22 -15.48 -3.71 -11.01
C PRO A 22 -16.87 -4.10 -10.50
N SER A 23 -17.78 -4.47 -11.42
CA SER A 23 -19.18 -4.76 -11.09
C SER A 23 -19.37 -5.88 -10.07
N ASP A 24 -18.41 -6.79 -9.99
CA ASP A 24 -18.36 -7.93 -9.07
C ASP A 24 -17.58 -7.66 -7.78
N PHE A 25 -16.89 -6.52 -7.66
CA PHE A 25 -16.04 -6.24 -6.50
C PHE A 25 -16.84 -6.20 -5.19
N THR A 26 -17.92 -5.42 -5.17
CA THR A 26 -18.73 -5.23 -3.97
C THR A 26 -19.39 -6.52 -3.50
N GLU A 27 -19.78 -7.40 -4.43
CA GLU A 27 -20.37 -8.70 -4.12
C GLU A 27 -19.32 -9.68 -3.57
N LYS A 28 -18.16 -9.80 -4.25
CA LYS A 28 -17.12 -10.78 -3.93
C LYS A 28 -16.28 -10.40 -2.73
N PHE A 29 -16.09 -9.11 -2.49
CA PHE A 29 -15.30 -8.56 -1.40
C PHE A 29 -16.18 -7.70 -0.48
N SER A 30 -17.37 -8.18 -0.15
CA SER A 30 -18.37 -7.46 0.65
C SER A 30 -17.88 -7.01 2.02
N SER A 31 -16.98 -7.77 2.65
CA SER A 31 -16.30 -7.36 3.89
C SER A 31 -15.44 -6.10 3.69
N PHE A 32 -14.83 -5.95 2.52
CA PHE A 32 -14.04 -4.78 2.14
C PHE A 32 -14.93 -3.59 1.74
N SER A 33 -16.13 -3.84 1.20
CA SER A 33 -17.13 -2.81 0.89
C SER A 33 -17.56 -1.99 2.11
N SER A 34 -17.40 -2.52 3.32
CA SER A 34 -17.65 -1.77 4.57
C SER A 34 -16.74 -0.54 4.74
N LEU A 35 -15.62 -0.46 4.01
CA LEU A 35 -14.73 0.70 4.00
C LEU A 35 -15.28 1.86 3.16
N GLU A 36 -16.26 1.62 2.29
CA GLU A 36 -16.89 2.66 1.50
C GLU A 36 -17.53 3.71 2.42
N GLY A 37 -17.21 4.99 2.20
CA GLY A 37 -17.68 6.10 3.02
C GLY A 37 -16.98 6.28 4.38
N ILE A 38 -16.28 5.26 4.91
CA ILE A 38 -15.52 5.35 6.17
C ILE A 38 -14.02 5.57 5.89
N HIS A 39 -13.42 4.68 5.11
CA HIS A 39 -12.03 4.75 4.67
C HIS A 39 -11.98 4.75 3.14
N ASN A 40 -12.59 5.77 2.53
CA ASN A 40 -12.80 5.81 1.08
C ASN A 40 -11.50 5.66 0.28
N ASN A 41 -10.37 6.20 0.75
CA ASN A 41 -9.08 6.02 0.09
C ASN A 41 -8.63 4.55 0.05
N LEU A 42 -8.79 3.81 1.15
CA LEU A 42 -8.49 2.37 1.18
C LEU A 42 -9.45 1.60 0.28
N TYR A 43 -10.75 1.93 0.34
CA TYR A 43 -11.75 1.32 -0.52
C TYR A 43 -11.37 1.50 -2.00
N LYS A 44 -10.96 2.72 -2.38
CA LYS A 44 -10.49 3.05 -3.73
C LYS A 44 -9.28 2.25 -4.17
N ILE A 45 -8.28 2.15 -3.31
CA ILE A 45 -7.07 1.39 -3.61
C ILE A 45 -7.41 -0.09 -3.79
N GLY A 46 -8.31 -0.65 -2.98
CA GLY A 46 -8.70 -2.05 -3.07
C GLY A 46 -9.41 -2.42 -4.38
N TYR A 47 -10.38 -1.62 -4.85
CA TYR A 47 -11.00 -1.96 -6.14
C TYR A 47 -10.08 -1.70 -7.34
N LYS A 48 -9.19 -0.71 -7.26
CA LYS A 48 -8.14 -0.50 -8.27
C LYS A 48 -7.21 -1.71 -8.35
N LEU A 49 -6.81 -2.25 -7.19
CA LEU A 49 -6.04 -3.49 -7.12
C LEU A 49 -6.80 -4.66 -7.78
N HIS A 50 -8.09 -4.82 -7.51
CA HIS A 50 -8.90 -5.86 -8.15
C HIS A 50 -8.95 -5.69 -9.68
N ASN A 51 -9.17 -4.47 -10.19
CA ASN A 51 -9.10 -4.19 -11.63
C ASN A 51 -7.76 -4.58 -12.23
N ASN A 52 -6.65 -4.24 -11.56
CA ASN A 52 -5.32 -4.56 -12.06
C ASN A 52 -5.07 -6.07 -12.13
N PHE A 53 -5.64 -6.87 -11.23
CA PHE A 53 -5.62 -8.33 -11.37
C PHE A 53 -6.52 -8.81 -12.52
N LYS A 54 -7.75 -8.28 -12.62
CA LYS A 54 -8.73 -8.73 -13.60
C LYS A 54 -8.35 -8.34 -15.04
N SER A 55 -7.82 -7.15 -15.26
CA SER A 55 -7.55 -6.64 -16.61
C SER A 55 -6.38 -7.31 -17.32
N LYS A 56 -5.46 -7.96 -16.59
CA LYS A 56 -4.47 -8.85 -17.22
C LYS A 56 -5.13 -10.06 -17.91
N LEU A 57 -6.32 -10.50 -17.44
CA LEU A 57 -7.11 -11.53 -18.12
C LEU A 57 -7.70 -11.04 -19.46
N SER A 58 -8.12 -9.78 -19.51
CA SER A 58 -8.89 -9.24 -20.64
C SER A 58 -8.02 -8.52 -21.68
N ASN A 59 -6.91 -7.93 -21.26
CA ASN A 59 -6.02 -7.16 -22.12
C ASN A 59 -4.71 -7.90 -22.40
N GLY A 60 -4.78 -9.01 -23.16
CA GLY A 60 -3.61 -9.56 -23.88
C GLY A 60 -2.86 -8.55 -24.78
N MET A 61 -3.36 -7.30 -24.85
CA MET A 61 -2.80 -6.13 -25.50
C MET A 61 -1.50 -5.58 -24.88
N LEU A 62 -1.23 -5.82 -23.58
CA LEU A 62 0.04 -5.38 -22.95
C LEU A 62 1.03 -6.52 -22.72
N ILE A 63 0.56 -7.77 -22.70
CA ILE A 63 1.36 -8.98 -22.41
C ILE A 63 1.10 -9.97 -23.55
N GLY A 64 1.65 -9.71 -24.73
CA GLY A 64 1.47 -10.57 -25.90
C GLY A 64 2.59 -11.60 -26.02
N GLU A 65 2.18 -12.86 -26.19
CA GLU A 65 2.98 -13.88 -26.84
C GLU A 65 3.12 -13.50 -28.34
N GLY A 66 4.21 -12.82 -28.71
CA GLY A 66 4.62 -12.73 -30.12
C GLY A 66 4.83 -11.35 -30.75
N GLY A 67 4.83 -10.25 -29.98
CA GLY A 67 5.19 -8.91 -30.48
C GLY A 67 6.36 -8.30 -29.72
N ASN A 68 7.18 -7.48 -30.39
CA ASN A 68 8.35 -6.77 -29.80
C ASN A 68 7.96 -5.65 -28.80
N ASP A 69 6.65 -5.45 -28.56
CA ASP A 69 6.06 -4.32 -27.84
C ASP A 69 5.33 -4.71 -26.54
N THR A 70 5.62 -5.89 -25.99
CA THR A 70 4.88 -6.47 -24.86
C THR A 70 5.66 -6.33 -23.55
N ILE A 71 4.94 -6.02 -22.47
CA ILE A 71 5.42 -6.01 -21.09
C ILE A 71 5.39 -7.45 -20.60
N SER A 72 6.48 -7.93 -20.01
CA SER A 72 6.53 -9.29 -19.46
C SER A 72 5.60 -9.42 -18.25
N ALA A 73 5.20 -10.65 -17.93
CA ALA A 73 4.43 -10.90 -16.71
C ALA A 73 5.20 -10.48 -15.45
N GLU A 74 6.52 -10.68 -15.45
CA GLU A 74 7.42 -10.28 -14.37
C GLU A 74 7.44 -8.75 -14.21
N ASP A 75 7.69 -8.00 -15.29
CA ASP A 75 7.74 -6.53 -15.26
C ASP A 75 6.40 -5.93 -14.81
N TYR A 76 5.28 -6.53 -15.24
CA TYR A 76 3.96 -6.12 -14.79
C TYR A 76 3.81 -6.28 -13.27
N CYS A 77 4.23 -7.43 -12.73
CA CYS A 77 4.11 -7.69 -11.30
C CYS A 77 5.07 -6.83 -10.47
N GLU A 78 6.27 -6.53 -10.97
CA GLU A 78 7.20 -5.58 -10.34
C GLU A 78 6.57 -4.19 -10.27
N LEU A 79 6.04 -3.68 -11.40
CA LEU A 79 5.40 -2.37 -11.47
C LEU A 79 4.13 -2.29 -10.61
N LEU A 80 3.34 -3.36 -10.53
CA LEU A 80 2.15 -3.42 -9.66
C LEU A 80 2.54 -3.36 -8.18
N ASN A 81 3.59 -4.08 -7.77
CA ASN A 81 4.11 -4.00 -6.41
C ASN A 81 4.69 -2.61 -6.10
N GLU A 82 5.45 -2.02 -7.03
CA GLU A 82 5.96 -0.66 -6.89
C GLU A 82 4.82 0.34 -6.66
N TRP A 83 3.78 0.27 -7.50
CA TRP A 83 2.59 1.11 -7.38
C TRP A 83 1.90 0.92 -6.03
N LEU A 84 1.65 -0.33 -5.60
CA LEU A 84 0.95 -0.59 -4.35
C LEU A 84 1.77 -0.13 -3.13
N ASN A 85 3.10 -0.30 -3.17
CA ASN A 85 4.00 0.21 -2.13
C ASN A 85 4.05 1.74 -2.10
N GLN A 86 3.95 2.43 -3.24
CA GLN A 86 3.81 3.88 -3.29
C GLN A 86 2.48 4.34 -2.68
N LYS A 87 1.38 3.64 -2.98
CA LYS A 87 0.06 3.89 -2.37
C LYS A 87 0.11 3.69 -0.85
N LYS A 88 0.78 2.64 -0.37
CA LYS A 88 1.02 2.40 1.06
C LYS A 88 1.69 3.59 1.73
N LYS A 89 2.83 4.01 1.17
CA LYS A 89 3.61 5.14 1.69
C LYS A 89 2.78 6.42 1.72
N HIS A 90 2.04 6.70 0.67
CA HIS A 90 1.21 7.90 0.59
C HIS A 90 0.10 7.88 1.62
N TYR A 91 -0.67 6.78 1.68
CA TYR A 91 -1.77 6.61 2.62
C TYR A 91 -1.30 6.77 4.09
N ILE A 92 -0.19 6.12 4.46
CA ILE A 92 0.32 6.19 5.83
C ILE A 92 0.81 7.60 6.18
N ASN A 93 1.42 8.33 5.22
CA ASN A 93 1.93 9.69 5.47
C ASN A 93 0.85 10.77 5.51
N GLU A 94 -0.24 10.60 4.75
CA GLU A 94 -1.37 11.53 4.77
C GLU A 94 -2.34 11.28 5.92
N GLY A 95 -2.28 10.10 6.52
CA GLY A 95 -3.04 9.76 7.71
C GLY A 95 -2.71 10.65 8.90
N SER A 96 -3.72 10.95 9.71
CA SER A 96 -3.56 11.73 10.96
C SER A 96 -2.70 11.02 12.00
N ASN A 97 -2.66 9.69 11.96
CA ASN A 97 -1.86 8.84 12.83
C ASN A 97 -1.15 7.78 11.98
N CYS A 98 0.18 7.78 12.00
CA CYS A 98 0.99 6.89 11.16
C CYS A 98 0.74 5.41 11.51
N GLU A 99 0.80 5.05 12.78
CA GLU A 99 0.63 3.69 13.29
C GLU A 99 -0.78 3.16 13.01
N GLU A 100 -1.80 3.96 13.26
CA GLU A 100 -3.19 3.60 12.95
C GLU A 100 -3.38 3.39 11.44
N SER A 101 -2.82 4.29 10.61
CA SER A 101 -2.89 4.18 9.15
C SER A 101 -2.13 2.95 8.65
N ALA A 102 -0.97 2.63 9.23
CA ALA A 102 -0.23 1.42 8.92
C ALA A 102 -1.04 0.17 9.28
N GLN A 103 -1.67 0.12 10.46
CA GLN A 103 -2.52 -1.00 10.87
C GLN A 103 -3.72 -1.19 9.95
N LEU A 104 -4.40 -0.11 9.57
CA LEU A 104 -5.52 -0.16 8.63
C LEU A 104 -5.07 -0.66 7.25
N TRP A 105 -3.89 -0.24 6.79
CA TRP A 105 -3.32 -0.73 5.54
C TRP A 105 -3.07 -2.24 5.57
N GLU A 106 -2.37 -2.73 6.59
CA GLU A 106 -2.07 -4.17 6.72
C GLU A 106 -3.37 -4.99 6.76
N LYS A 107 -4.32 -4.58 7.61
CA LYS A 107 -5.60 -5.27 7.80
C LYS A 107 -6.46 -5.31 6.53
N HIS A 108 -6.43 -4.26 5.72
CA HIS A 108 -7.37 -4.14 4.61
C HIS A 108 -6.73 -4.39 3.25
N ILE A 109 -5.57 -3.81 2.94
CA ILE A 109 -4.97 -3.91 1.61
C ILE A 109 -4.09 -5.15 1.48
N GLU A 110 -3.24 -5.43 2.48
CA GLU A 110 -2.33 -6.58 2.40
C GLU A 110 -3.13 -7.90 2.52
N GLU A 111 -4.13 -7.95 3.41
CA GLU A 111 -5.04 -9.11 3.52
C GLU A 111 -5.94 -9.31 2.28
N LEU A 112 -6.21 -8.26 1.49
CA LEU A 112 -7.05 -8.36 0.28
C LEU A 112 -6.33 -8.99 -0.91
N TRP A 113 -4.99 -8.97 -0.93
CA TRP A 113 -4.19 -9.45 -2.05
C TRP A 113 -4.46 -10.92 -2.40
N GLU A 114 -4.39 -11.83 -1.42
CA GLU A 114 -4.60 -13.26 -1.66
C GLU A 114 -6.05 -13.62 -2.06
N PRO A 115 -7.10 -13.06 -1.43
CA PRO A 115 -8.47 -13.20 -1.91
C PRO A 115 -8.66 -12.78 -3.37
N ILE A 116 -8.10 -11.63 -3.79
CA ILE A 116 -8.17 -11.18 -5.19
C ILE A 116 -7.43 -12.16 -6.10
N ARG A 117 -6.20 -12.55 -5.74
CA ARG A 117 -5.40 -13.50 -6.52
C ARG A 117 -6.15 -14.82 -6.71
N THR A 118 -6.72 -15.36 -5.64
CA THR A 118 -7.49 -16.62 -5.65
C THR A 118 -8.73 -16.49 -6.54
N TYR A 119 -9.42 -15.36 -6.49
CA TYR A 119 -10.62 -15.12 -7.31
C TYR A 119 -10.30 -15.04 -8.81
N VAL A 120 -9.20 -14.38 -9.18
CA VAL A 120 -8.78 -14.19 -10.57
C VAL A 120 -8.12 -15.45 -11.16
N GLY A 121 -7.62 -16.35 -10.30
CA GLY A 121 -7.00 -17.63 -10.69
C GLY A 121 -5.59 -17.50 -11.26
N ASP A 122 -5.08 -18.58 -11.84
CA ASP A 122 -3.66 -18.77 -12.25
C ASP A 122 -3.15 -17.77 -13.30
N ASN A 123 -4.03 -16.96 -13.88
CA ASN A 123 -3.70 -16.04 -14.95
C ASN A 123 -2.84 -14.84 -14.49
N VAL A 124 -2.82 -14.54 -13.19
CA VAL A 124 -1.99 -13.47 -12.60
C VAL A 124 -1.27 -13.93 -11.34
N LEU A 125 -0.14 -14.60 -11.53
CA LEU A 125 0.76 -15.02 -10.44
C LEU A 125 1.68 -13.87 -9.96
N CYS A 126 1.12 -12.68 -9.70
CA CYS A 126 1.89 -11.65 -9.01
C CYS A 126 2.04 -12.03 -7.55
N ASN A 127 3.27 -12.34 -7.15
CA ASN A 127 3.61 -12.44 -5.74
C ASN A 127 3.64 -11.03 -5.13
N ARG A 128 3.13 -10.91 -3.91
CA ARG A 128 3.21 -9.68 -3.15
C ARG A 128 4.63 -9.48 -2.64
N ASP A 129 5.23 -8.34 -2.99
CA ASP A 129 6.50 -7.85 -2.43
C ASP A 129 6.26 -6.52 -1.70
N THR A 130 6.04 -6.61 -0.39
CA THR A 130 5.67 -5.47 0.46
C THR A 130 6.89 -4.84 1.10
N THR A 131 6.94 -3.51 1.09
CA THR A 131 7.92 -2.77 1.87
C THR A 131 7.38 -2.54 3.29
N THR A 132 8.19 -2.86 4.30
CA THR A 132 7.90 -2.45 5.68
C THR A 132 7.98 -0.93 5.79
N TYR A 133 6.93 -0.33 6.33
CA TYR A 133 6.91 1.10 6.63
C TYR A 133 7.11 1.33 8.12
N ILE A 134 8.17 2.04 8.50
CA ILE A 134 8.47 2.36 9.89
C ILE A 134 8.02 3.79 10.17
N CYS A 135 7.02 3.91 11.04
CA CYS A 135 6.60 5.18 11.58
C CYS A 135 7.71 5.74 12.48
N SER A 136 8.21 6.91 12.11
CA SER A 136 9.25 7.60 12.88
C SER A 136 8.60 8.56 13.85
N ALA A 137 8.91 8.47 15.14
CA ALA A 137 8.49 9.50 16.09
C ALA A 137 9.03 10.87 15.63
N SER A 138 8.14 11.88 15.60
CA SER A 138 8.51 13.26 15.27
C SER A 138 9.72 13.72 16.11
N PRO A 139 10.67 14.46 15.53
CA PRO A 139 11.79 15.05 16.26
C PRO A 139 11.36 15.83 17.51
N ASP A 140 10.19 16.46 17.45
CA ASP A 140 9.64 17.27 18.55
C ASP A 140 9.21 16.40 19.74
N LEU A 141 8.57 15.25 19.47
CA LEU A 141 8.17 14.29 20.50
C LEU A 141 9.39 13.63 21.15
N LYS A 142 10.43 13.32 20.36
CA LYS A 142 11.70 12.80 20.87
C LYS A 142 12.38 13.79 21.82
N THR A 143 12.39 15.06 21.44
CA THR A 143 12.96 16.14 22.26
C THR A 143 12.17 16.35 23.54
N ALA A 144 10.84 16.40 23.46
CA ALA A 144 9.97 16.58 24.63
C ALA A 144 10.09 15.43 25.64
N LEU A 145 10.11 14.17 25.17
CA LEU A 145 10.32 13.00 26.04
C LEU A 145 11.69 13.04 26.70
N SER A 146 12.76 13.36 25.96
CA SER A 146 14.12 13.44 26.51
C SER A 146 14.24 14.51 27.59
N VAL A 147 13.66 15.70 27.37
CA VAL A 147 13.66 16.79 28.36
C VAL A 147 12.82 16.43 29.58
N GLY A 148 11.67 15.80 29.37
CA GLY A 148 10.80 15.33 30.46
C GLY A 148 11.49 14.30 31.36
N PHE A 149 12.16 13.29 30.77
CA PHE A 149 12.93 12.31 31.52
C PHE A 149 14.12 12.94 32.25
N ALA A 150 14.80 13.90 31.63
CA ALA A 150 15.88 14.64 32.29
C ALA A 150 15.37 15.37 33.53
N LEU A 151 14.29 16.15 33.41
CA LEU A 151 13.68 16.89 34.53
C LEU A 151 13.19 15.97 35.65
N LEU A 152 12.55 14.86 35.32
CA LEU A 152 12.14 13.85 36.30
C LEU A 152 13.33 13.26 37.05
N GLY A 153 14.41 12.93 36.34
CA GLY A 153 15.65 12.47 36.94
C GLY A 153 16.25 13.50 37.89
N THR A 154 16.34 14.76 37.47
CA THR A 154 16.87 15.85 38.31
C THR A 154 16.00 16.07 39.54
N CYS A 155 14.67 16.04 39.41
CA CYS A 155 13.75 16.16 40.54
C CYS A 155 13.95 15.01 41.53
N LEU A 156 14.01 13.76 41.06
CA LEU A 156 14.21 12.59 41.92
C LEU A 156 15.54 12.67 42.69
N ILE A 157 16.61 13.07 42.02
CA ILE A 157 17.93 13.27 42.64
C ILE A 157 17.85 14.38 43.70
N SER A 158 17.20 15.50 43.38
CA SER A 158 17.02 16.63 44.30
C SER A 158 16.23 16.23 45.55
N PHE A 159 15.12 15.50 45.37
CA PHE A 159 14.33 14.96 46.48
C PHE A 159 15.15 14.00 47.35
N PHE A 160 16.00 13.16 46.75
CA PHE A 160 16.87 12.25 47.48
C PHE A 160 17.92 12.96 48.34
N PHE A 161 18.40 14.13 47.91
CA PHE A 161 19.35 14.94 48.69
C PHE A 161 18.67 15.85 49.72
N LEU A 162 17.44 16.31 49.47
CA LEU A 162 16.70 17.22 50.35
C LEU A 162 15.93 16.51 51.48
N TYR A 163 15.53 15.25 51.27
CA TYR A 163 14.74 14.47 52.23
C TYR A 163 15.53 13.29 52.83
N LYS A 164 16.85 13.43 52.92
CA LYS A 164 17.73 12.53 53.67
C LYS A 164 17.94 13.02 55.10
#